data_AF-A0A661AIV0-F1
#
_entry.id   AF-A0A661AIV0-F1
#
_cell.length_a   1.000
_cell.length_b   1.000
_cell.length_c   1.000
_cell.angle_alpha   90.00
_cell.angle_beta   90.00
_cell.angle_gamma   90.00
#
_symmetry.space_group_name_H-M   'P 1'
#
loop_
_entity.id
_entity.type
_entity.pdbx_description
1 polymer ?
#
loop_
_entity_poly.entity_id
_entity_poly.type
_entity_poly.pdbx_seq_one_letter_code
_entity_poly.pdbx_strand_id
1 'polypeptide(L)'
;KEDIPLLIEHLIDKLSKKRGKEVIGIEEKAMEILCSYEWPGNVRELQNVFEYIFVHINSRVIGVNCLPPYLRQRRREVKIGSLSKVEKELIINALRDTGYNKKEVARILGISRTTLWRKMKKYGINI
;
A
#
# COMPACT_ATOMS: atom_id res chain seq x y z
N LYS A 1 14.38 -7.53 1.95
CA LYS A 1 12.94 -7.87 2.12
C LYS A 1 12.71 -9.40 2.09
N GLU A 2 13.75 -10.21 2.30
CA GLU A 2 13.70 -11.68 2.24
C GLU A 2 13.68 -12.33 3.64
N ASP A 3 13.84 -11.54 4.71
CA ASP A 3 13.91 -12.04 6.09
C ASP A 3 12.53 -12.28 6.73
N ILE A 4 11.46 -11.69 6.18
CA ILE A 4 10.11 -11.79 6.74
C ILE A 4 9.53 -13.21 6.60
N PRO A 5 9.61 -13.89 5.43
CA PRO A 5 9.13 -15.27 5.30
C PRO A 5 9.80 -16.25 6.26
N LEU A 6 11.14 -16.19 6.39
CA LEU A 6 11.89 -17.06 7.32
C LEU A 6 11.49 -16.81 8.78
N LEU A 7 11.30 -15.54 9.14
CA LEU A 7 10.84 -15.18 10.48
C LEU A 7 9.41 -15.67 10.75
N ILE A 8 8.54 -15.60 9.75
CA ILE A 8 7.17 -16.12 9.82
C ILE A 8 7.18 -17.63 10.07
N GLU A 9 7.97 -18.40 9.31
CA GLU A 9 8.11 -19.84 9.50
C GLU A 9 8.59 -20.18 10.92
N HIS A 10 9.61 -19.46 11.41
CA HIS A 10 10.10 -19.64 12.78
C HIS A 10 9.02 -19.34 13.83
N LEU A 11 8.22 -18.30 13.65
CA LEU A 11 7.14 -17.94 14.57
C LEU A 11 6.02 -18.98 14.58
N ILE A 12 5.68 -19.56 13.42
CA ILE A 12 4.69 -20.63 13.32
C ILE A 12 5.15 -21.86 14.07
N ASP A 13 6.38 -22.32 13.87
CA ASP A 13 6.92 -23.50 14.56
C ASP A 13 6.92 -23.28 16.08
N LYS A 14 7.43 -22.12 16.52
CA LYS A 14 7.49 -21.75 17.94
C LYS A 14 6.11 -21.71 18.59
N LEU A 15 5.12 -21.09 17.95
CA LEU A 15 3.78 -20.94 18.50
C LEU A 15 2.96 -22.23 18.41
N SER A 16 3.17 -23.04 17.37
CA SER A 16 2.56 -24.36 17.25
C SER A 16 2.95 -25.25 18.43
N LYS A 17 4.25 -25.28 18.76
CA LYS A 17 4.77 -26.00 19.94
C LYS A 17 4.23 -25.44 21.25
N LYS A 18 4.20 -24.13 21.41
CA LYS A 18 3.76 -23.46 22.65
C LYS A 18 2.25 -23.61 22.90
N ARG A 19 1.43 -23.61 21.85
CA ARG A 19 -0.05 -23.60 21.94
C ARG A 19 -0.68 -24.97 21.68
N GLY A 20 0.09 -25.98 21.27
CA GLY A 20 -0.41 -27.32 20.93
C GLY A 20 -1.33 -27.32 19.70
N LYS A 21 -1.16 -26.36 18.79
CA LYS A 21 -1.94 -26.27 17.54
C LYS A 21 -1.05 -26.61 16.36
N GLU A 22 -1.47 -27.57 15.54
CA GLU A 22 -0.77 -27.92 14.30
C GLU A 22 -1.16 -26.96 13.17
N VAL A 23 -0.35 -25.94 12.94
CA VAL A 23 -0.45 -25.07 11.77
C VAL A 23 0.50 -25.60 10.69
N ILE A 24 -0.05 -26.00 9.54
CA ILE A 24 0.69 -26.64 8.44
C ILE A 24 1.04 -25.65 7.32
N GLY A 25 0.52 -24.42 7.35
CA GLY A 25 0.84 -23.42 6.34
C GLY A 25 0.03 -22.12 6.43
N ILE A 26 0.33 -21.22 5.49
CA ILE A 26 -0.34 -19.93 5.30
C ILE A 26 -0.88 -19.88 3.87
N GLU A 27 -2.08 -19.34 3.68
CA GLU A 27 -2.62 -19.05 2.35
C GLU A 27 -1.75 -17.99 1.64
N GLU A 28 -1.53 -18.15 0.33
CA GLU A 28 -0.74 -17.22 -0.49
C GLU A 28 -1.15 -15.75 -0.28
N LYS A 29 -2.45 -15.45 -0.29
CA LYS A 29 -2.97 -14.09 -0.04
C LYS A 29 -2.63 -13.55 1.34
N ALA A 30 -2.61 -14.40 2.36
CA ALA A 30 -2.23 -13.98 3.71
C ALA A 30 -0.71 -13.75 3.79
N MET A 31 0.09 -14.57 3.11
CA MET A 31 1.54 -14.39 2.99
C MET A 31 1.88 -13.07 2.28
N GLU A 32 1.19 -12.76 1.17
CA GLU A 32 1.35 -11.48 0.45
C GLU A 32 1.09 -10.28 1.37
N ILE A 33 0.00 -10.32 2.15
CA ILE A 33 -0.34 -9.24 3.09
C ILE A 33 0.78 -9.07 4.12
N LEU A 34 1.25 -10.17 4.72
CA LEU A 34 2.32 -10.13 5.72
C LEU A 34 3.65 -9.63 5.14
N CYS A 35 3.99 -9.99 3.90
CA CYS A 35 5.22 -9.53 3.25
C CYS A 35 5.14 -8.09 2.73
N SER A 36 3.95 -7.62 2.37
CA SER A 36 3.73 -6.26 1.86
C SER A 36 3.64 -5.20 2.96
N TYR A 37 3.37 -5.59 4.20
CA TYR A 37 3.25 -4.69 5.34
C TYR A 37 4.62 -4.16 5.79
N GLU A 38 4.68 -2.88 6.16
CA GLU A 38 5.95 -2.19 6.50
C GLU A 38 6.50 -2.54 7.89
N TRP A 39 5.68 -3.14 8.76
CA TRP A 39 6.04 -3.52 10.14
C TRP A 39 6.69 -2.38 10.96
N PRO A 40 5.98 -1.24 11.16
CA PRO A 40 6.51 -0.10 11.92
C PRO A 40 6.92 -0.45 13.35
N GLY A 41 6.30 -1.47 13.97
CA GLY A 41 6.66 -2.00 15.28
C GLY A 41 7.72 -3.10 15.26
N ASN A 42 8.36 -3.34 14.11
CA ASN A 42 9.38 -4.37 13.87
C ASN A 42 8.87 -5.80 14.20
N VAL A 43 9.81 -6.69 14.55
CA VAL A 43 9.58 -8.10 14.89
C VAL A 43 8.56 -8.29 16.05
N ARG A 44 8.45 -7.34 16.99
CA ARG A 44 7.46 -7.43 18.07
C ARG A 44 6.03 -7.33 17.55
N GLU A 45 5.77 -6.46 16.58
CA GLU A 45 4.45 -6.34 15.97
C GLU A 45 4.08 -7.63 15.23
N LEU A 46 5.02 -8.19 14.47
CA LEU A 46 4.85 -9.49 13.82
C LEU A 46 4.55 -10.60 14.84
N GLN A 47 5.28 -10.67 15.95
CA GLN A 47 5.00 -11.62 17.03
C GLN A 47 3.58 -11.46 17.59
N ASN A 48 3.14 -10.22 17.83
CA ASN A 48 1.79 -9.95 18.33
C ASN A 48 0.71 -10.37 17.32
N VAL A 49 0.94 -10.15 16.03
CA VAL A 49 0.06 -10.63 14.95
C VAL A 49 -0.07 -12.15 15.01
N PHE A 50 1.04 -12.87 15.15
CA PHE A 50 1.01 -14.33 15.21
C PHE A 50 0.38 -14.85 16.51
N GLU A 51 0.61 -14.21 17.66
CA GLU A 51 -0.13 -14.54 18.89
C GLU A 51 -1.64 -14.32 18.70
N TYR A 52 -2.07 -13.25 18.02
CA TYR A 52 -3.48 -13.05 17.65
C TYR A 52 -4.00 -14.16 16.73
N ILE A 53 -3.26 -14.51 15.67
CA ILE A 53 -3.64 -15.56 14.72
C ILE A 53 -3.85 -16.89 15.46
N PHE A 54 -2.92 -17.28 16.34
CA PHE A 54 -3.01 -18.56 17.07
C PHE A 54 -4.18 -18.60 18.07
N VAL A 55 -4.63 -17.46 18.58
CA VAL A 55 -5.86 -17.37 19.38
C VAL A 55 -7.10 -17.58 18.51
N HIS A 56 -7.14 -17.02 17.30
CA HIS A 56 -8.34 -16.97 16.45
C HIS A 56 -8.41 -18.07 15.38
N ILE A 57 -7.32 -18.81 15.17
CA ILE A 57 -7.29 -19.87 14.18
C ILE A 57 -8.02 -21.13 14.67
N ASN A 58 -8.97 -21.59 13.84
CA ASN A 58 -9.75 -22.81 14.03
C ASN A 58 -9.39 -23.89 12.98
N SER A 59 -8.49 -23.58 12.06
CA SER A 59 -8.01 -24.47 10.98
C SER A 59 -6.52 -24.76 11.14
N ARG A 60 -5.97 -25.64 10.30
CA ARG A 60 -4.52 -25.87 10.21
C ARG A 60 -3.81 -24.90 9.27
N VAL A 61 -4.56 -24.05 8.56
CA VAL A 61 -4.02 -23.12 7.55
C VAL A 61 -4.41 -21.70 7.92
N ILE A 62 -3.42 -20.81 8.02
CA ILE A 62 -3.64 -19.39 8.31
C ILE A 62 -4.20 -18.72 7.06
N GLY A 63 -5.48 -18.36 7.10
CA GLY A 63 -6.12 -17.57 6.05
C GLY A 63 -6.19 -16.09 6.37
N VAL A 64 -6.59 -15.29 5.39
CA VAL A 64 -6.72 -13.82 5.53
C VAL A 64 -7.64 -13.44 6.69
N ASN A 65 -8.68 -14.23 6.95
CA ASN A 65 -9.65 -13.99 8.03
C ASN A 65 -9.07 -14.12 9.44
N CYS A 66 -7.96 -14.84 9.60
CA CYS A 66 -7.25 -14.98 10.87
C CYS A 66 -6.33 -13.79 11.16
N LEU A 67 -6.03 -12.95 10.17
CA LEU A 67 -5.20 -11.77 10.35
C LEU A 67 -5.97 -10.68 11.11
N PRO A 68 -5.29 -9.88 11.95
CA PRO A 68 -5.89 -8.71 12.57
C PRO A 68 -6.57 -7.77 11.56
N PRO A 69 -7.66 -7.08 11.96
CA PRO A 69 -8.40 -6.17 11.07
C PRO A 69 -7.52 -5.14 10.33
N TYR A 70 -6.50 -4.61 10.99
CA TYR A 70 -5.60 -3.59 10.41
C TYR A 70 -4.70 -4.14 9.28
N LEU A 71 -4.41 -5.44 9.26
CA LEU A 71 -3.72 -6.10 8.14
C LEU A 71 -4.68 -6.47 7.01
N ARG A 72 -5.94 -6.78 7.35
CA ARG A 72 -7.00 -7.08 6.36
C ARG A 72 -7.46 -5.84 5.61
N GLN A 73 -7.47 -4.69 6.29
CA GLN A 73 -7.68 -3.42 5.64
C GLN A 73 -6.48 -3.17 4.73
N ARG A 74 -6.63 -3.48 3.44
CA ARG A 74 -5.82 -2.84 2.42
C ARG A 74 -5.87 -1.36 2.75
N ARG A 75 -4.75 -0.77 3.18
CA ARG A 75 -4.49 0.62 2.83
C ARG A 75 -4.79 0.62 1.33
N ARG A 76 -5.90 1.23 0.93
CA ARG A 76 -6.02 1.67 -0.45
C ARG A 76 -4.81 2.55 -0.58
N GLU A 77 -3.75 2.02 -1.17
CA GLU A 77 -2.73 2.85 -1.74
C GLU A 77 -3.53 3.75 -2.67
N VAL A 78 -3.77 4.97 -2.21
CA VAL A 78 -4.08 6.05 -3.13
C VAL A 78 -2.80 6.14 -3.92
N LYS A 79 -2.71 5.38 -5.01
CA LYS A 79 -1.62 5.49 -5.96
C LYS A 79 -1.55 6.97 -6.25
N ILE A 80 -0.48 7.64 -5.83
CA ILE A 80 -0.27 9.07 -6.05
C ILE A 80 -0.33 9.39 -7.56
N GLY A 81 -0.25 8.35 -8.41
CA GLY A 81 -0.61 8.36 -9.82
C GLY A 81 -2.06 8.74 -10.16
N SER A 82 -3.08 8.44 -9.35
CA SER A 82 -4.48 8.81 -9.65
C SER A 82 -4.67 10.33 -9.62
N LEU A 83 -4.26 10.99 -8.52
CA LEU A 83 -4.30 12.46 -8.43
C LEU A 83 -3.35 13.12 -9.43
N SER A 84 -2.15 12.57 -9.62
CA SER A 84 -1.19 13.11 -10.60
C SER A 84 -1.67 12.96 -12.05
N LYS A 85 -2.40 11.88 -12.38
CA LYS A 85 -2.97 11.64 -13.71
C LYS A 85 -4.16 12.56 -13.97
N VAL A 86 -5.07 12.69 -13.00
CA VAL A 86 -6.19 13.64 -13.07
C VAL A 86 -5.67 15.07 -13.21
N GLU A 87 -4.67 15.45 -12.42
CA GLU A 87 -4.05 16.77 -12.51
C GLU A 87 -3.35 16.99 -13.86
N LYS A 88 -2.64 15.98 -14.38
CA LYS A 88 -2.02 16.04 -15.71
C LYS A 88 -3.07 16.24 -16.81
N GLU A 89 -4.17 15.49 -16.76
CA GLU A 89 -5.28 15.59 -17.72
C GLU A 89 -5.95 16.96 -17.67
N LEU A 90 -6.20 17.52 -16.47
CA LEU A 90 -6.75 18.86 -16.30
C LEU A 90 -5.85 19.95 -16.91
N ILE A 91 -4.53 19.84 -16.71
CA ILE A 91 -3.56 20.76 -17.31
C ILE A 91 -3.58 20.66 -18.83
N ILE A 92 -3.58 19.44 -19.38
CA ILE A 92 -3.59 19.20 -20.83
C ILE A 92 -4.89 19.74 -21.47
N ASN A 93 -6.04 19.49 -20.85
CA ASN A 93 -7.32 19.96 -21.37
C ASN A 93 -7.40 21.48 -21.35
N ALA A 94 -7.04 22.12 -20.24
CA ALA A 94 -6.99 23.57 -20.15
C ALA A 94 -6.03 24.18 -21.19
N LEU A 95 -4.89 23.55 -21.46
CA LEU A 95 -3.96 23.96 -22.51
C LEU A 95 -4.58 23.86 -23.91
N ARG A 96 -5.33 22.79 -24.21
CA ARG A 96 -6.02 22.66 -25.50
C ARG A 96 -7.12 23.70 -25.66
N ASP A 97 -7.95 23.87 -24.65
CA ASP A 97 -9.12 24.76 -24.69
C ASP A 97 -8.73 26.25 -24.79
N THR A 98 -7.51 26.60 -24.36
CA THR A 98 -6.99 27.97 -24.41
C THR A 98 -5.98 28.22 -25.53
N GLY A 99 -5.79 27.27 -26.45
CA GLY A 99 -4.79 27.39 -27.52
C GLY A 99 -3.36 27.54 -26.98
N TYR A 100 -3.03 26.83 -25.90
CA TYR A 100 -1.74 26.81 -25.22
C TYR A 100 -1.34 28.12 -24.53
N ASN A 101 -2.30 29.01 -24.25
CA ASN A 101 -2.07 30.23 -23.50
C ASN A 101 -1.83 29.95 -22.01
N LYS A 102 -0.56 29.80 -21.62
CA LYS A 102 -0.13 29.45 -20.25
C LYS A 102 -0.61 30.44 -19.17
N LYS A 103 -0.86 31.71 -19.51
CA LYS A 103 -1.40 32.71 -18.56
C LYS A 103 -2.86 32.41 -18.26
N GLU A 104 -3.61 32.05 -19.28
CA GLU A 104 -5.04 31.74 -19.17
C GLU A 104 -5.27 30.38 -18.51
N VAL A 105 -4.45 29.38 -18.82
CA VAL A 105 -4.46 28.07 -18.12
C VAL A 105 -4.22 28.23 -16.62
N ALA A 106 -3.24 29.05 -16.24
CA ALA A 106 -2.96 29.30 -14.83
C ALA A 106 -4.16 29.96 -14.12
N ARG A 107 -4.84 30.89 -14.80
CA ARG A 107 -6.05 31.55 -14.32
C ARG A 107 -7.22 30.56 -14.16
N ILE A 108 -7.50 29.74 -15.17
CA ILE A 108 -8.59 28.75 -15.16
C ILE A 108 -8.37 27.70 -14.08
N LEU A 109 -7.14 27.23 -13.91
CA LEU A 109 -6.79 26.24 -12.90
C LEU A 109 -6.60 26.84 -11.49
N GLY A 110 -6.72 28.16 -11.33
CA GLY A 110 -6.58 28.84 -10.04
C GLY A 110 -5.17 28.75 -9.44
N ILE A 111 -4.13 28.64 -10.26
CA ILE A 111 -2.73 28.46 -9.82
C ILE A 111 -1.82 29.58 -10.35
N SER A 112 -0.68 29.78 -9.70
CA SER A 112 0.35 30.69 -10.22
C SER A 112 1.00 30.15 -11.49
N ARG A 113 1.50 31.04 -12.35
CA ARG A 113 2.28 30.67 -13.55
C ARG A 113 3.51 29.80 -13.21
N THR A 114 4.17 30.09 -12.09
CA THR A 114 5.31 29.32 -11.58
C THR A 114 4.90 27.89 -11.18
N THR A 115 3.72 27.75 -10.57
CA THR A 115 3.16 26.45 -10.20
C THR A 115 2.78 25.63 -11.44
N LEU A 116 2.17 26.27 -12.43
CA LEU A 116 1.85 25.64 -13.71
C LEU A 116 3.13 25.13 -14.40
N TRP A 117 4.17 25.96 -14.50
CA TRP A 117 5.45 25.57 -15.11
C TRP A 117 6.10 24.37 -14.39
N ARG A 118 6.12 24.39 -13.06
CA ARG A 118 6.63 23.26 -12.24
C ARG A 118 5.85 21.97 -12.50
N LYS A 119 4.52 22.06 -12.61
CA LYS A 119 3.65 20.90 -12.90
C LYS A 119 3.85 20.39 -14.34
N MET A 120 3.97 21.29 -15.32
CA MET A 120 4.28 20.91 -16.71
C MET A 120 5.62 20.16 -16.79
N LYS A 121 6.67 20.66 -16.13
CA LYS A 121 7.98 19.99 -16.05
C LYS A 121 7.88 18.63 -15.34
N LYS A 122 7.16 18.56 -14.21
CA LYS A 122 6.93 17.31 -13.46
C LYS A 122 6.23 16.24 -14.31
N TYR A 123 5.30 16.64 -15.18
CA TYR A 123 4.49 15.72 -15.99
C TYR A 123 5.01 15.47 -17.40
N GLY A 124 6.16 16.07 -17.76
CA GLY A 124 6.77 15.96 -19.08
C GLY A 124 5.96 16.62 -20.20
N ILE A 125 5.21 17.68 -19.87
CA ILE A 125 4.39 18.44 -20.82
C ILE A 125 5.29 19.48 -21.49
N ASN A 126 5.81 19.14 -22.67
CA ASN A 126 6.65 20.03 -23.49
C ASN A 126 5.79 20.65 -24.60
N ILE A 127 5.48 21.94 -24.46
CA ILE A 127 4.67 22.73 -25.39
C ILE A 127 5.21 24.16 -25.38
#